data_AF-A0A2J4G6Z0-F1
#
_entry.id   AF-A0A2J4G6Z0-F1
#
_cell.length_a   1.000
_cell.length_b   1.000
_cell.length_c   1.000
_cell.angle_alpha   90.00
_cell.angle_beta   90.00
_cell.angle_gamma   90.00
#
_symmetry.space_group_name_H-M   'P 1'
#
loop_
_entity.id
_entity.type
_entity.pdbx_description
1 polymer ?
#
loop_
_entity_poly.entity_id
_entity_poly.type
_entity_poly.pdbx_seq_one_letter_code
_entity_poly.pdbx_strand_id
1 'polypeptide(L)'
;MLRVRWFPDPGVRLGGEVRRAVERQVRGLDPGRLRALQEYEEAGDAIVLPEPDPYEGLVVKVVRHRGRLLVAAALWEHGGLVEECYVAELVEE
;
A
#
# COMPACT_ATOMS: atom_id res chain seq x y z
N MET A 1 -13.91 8.60 7.70
CA MET A 1 -13.78 7.72 6.49
C MET A 1 -12.31 7.60 6.12
N LEU A 2 -11.82 6.50 5.55
CA LEU A 2 -10.38 6.40 5.20
C LEU A 2 -10.08 7.18 3.91
N ARG A 3 -9.02 7.99 3.94
CA ARG A 3 -8.47 8.67 2.77
C ARG A 3 -6.99 8.35 2.61
N VAL A 4 -6.52 8.38 1.36
CA VAL A 4 -5.11 8.21 1.02
C VAL A 4 -4.43 9.57 0.99
N ARG A 5 -3.40 9.74 1.81
CA ARG A 5 -2.52 10.92 1.81
C ARG A 5 -1.20 10.56 1.15
N TRP A 6 -1.08 10.88 -0.14
CA TRP A 6 0.13 10.66 -0.92
C TRP A 6 1.32 11.46 -0.39
N PHE A 7 2.50 10.83 -0.32
CA PHE A 7 3.72 11.56 0.01
C PHE A 7 4.21 12.39 -1.18
N PRO A 8 4.82 13.57 -0.92
CA PRO A 8 5.31 14.45 -1.97
C PRO A 8 6.53 13.88 -2.69
N ASP A 9 7.37 13.12 -1.99
CA ASP A 9 8.56 12.48 -2.54
C ASP A 9 8.69 11.01 -2.06
N PRO A 10 7.94 10.09 -2.68
CA PRO A 10 7.73 8.73 -2.17
C PRO A 10 8.82 7.70 -2.54
N GLY A 11 9.96 8.08 -3.12
CA GLY A 11 10.93 7.15 -3.72
C GLY A 11 10.45 6.55 -5.04
N VAL A 12 9.23 5.98 -5.06
CA VAL A 12 8.54 5.46 -6.25
C VAL A 12 7.28 6.28 -6.56
N ARG A 13 7.22 6.87 -7.76
CA ARG A 13 6.05 7.63 -8.22
C ARG A 13 5.05 6.73 -8.94
N LEU A 14 3.88 6.57 -8.33
CA LEU A 14 2.75 5.88 -8.95
C LEU A 14 2.02 6.78 -9.94
N GLY A 15 1.71 6.23 -11.12
CA GLY A 15 0.89 6.90 -12.13
C GLY A 15 -0.52 7.23 -11.65
N GLY A 16 -1.18 8.19 -12.31
CA GLY A 16 -2.50 8.67 -11.89
C GLY A 16 -3.59 7.60 -11.88
N GLU A 17 -3.53 6.61 -12.79
CA GLU A 17 -4.48 5.49 -12.83
C GLU A 17 -4.32 4.56 -11.63
N VAL A 18 -3.08 4.18 -11.31
CA VAL A 18 -2.75 3.39 -10.12
C VAL A 18 -3.20 4.11 -8.85
N ARG A 19 -2.90 5.42 -8.72
CA ARG A 19 -3.34 6.20 -7.55
C ARG A 19 -4.86 6.17 -7.37
N ARG A 20 -5.62 6.36 -8.46
CA ARG A 20 -7.09 6.29 -8.43
C ARG A 20 -7.59 4.88 -8.06
N ALA A 21 -6.94 3.82 -8.56
CA ALA A 21 -7.27 2.45 -8.19
C ALA A 21 -7.03 2.20 -6.71
N VAL A 22 -5.90 2.65 -6.16
CA VAL A 22 -5.57 2.55 -4.73
C VAL A 22 -6.61 3.27 -3.88
N GLU A 23 -6.94 4.52 -4.21
CA GLU A 23 -7.95 5.30 -3.49
C GLU A 23 -9.33 4.62 -3.48
N ARG A 24 -9.75 4.06 -4.62
CA ARG A 24 -11.02 3.32 -4.72
C ARG A 24 -11.00 2.08 -3.82
N GLN A 25 -9.94 1.29 -3.85
CA GLN A 25 -9.85 0.04 -3.10
C GLN A 25 -9.75 0.29 -1.59
N VAL A 26 -8.96 1.29 -1.18
CA VAL A 26 -8.81 1.69 0.23
C VAL A 26 -10.16 2.05 0.86
N ARG A 27 -11.04 2.74 0.12
CA ARG A 27 -12.38 3.09 0.61
C ARG A 27 -13.27 1.86 0.89
N GLY A 28 -13.00 0.74 0.21
CA GLY A 28 -13.72 -0.52 0.39
C GLY A 28 -13.06 -1.48 1.38
N LEU A 29 -11.92 -1.13 1.98
CA LEU A 29 -11.26 -2.00 2.94
C LEU A 29 -12.04 -2.10 4.23
N ASP A 30 -12.17 -3.33 4.74
CA ASP A 30 -12.76 -3.58 6.04
C ASP A 30 -11.89 -2.99 7.17
N PRO A 31 -12.44 -2.06 7.99
CA PRO A 31 -11.73 -1.52 9.14
C PRO A 31 -11.28 -2.59 10.14
N GLY A 32 -12.00 -3.72 10.24
CA GLY A 32 -11.61 -4.86 11.07
C GLY A 32 -10.25 -5.44 10.65
N ARG A 33 -10.09 -5.74 9.37
CA ARG A 33 -8.81 -6.21 8.79
C ARG A 33 -7.67 -5.22 8.98
N LEU A 34 -7.92 -3.92 8.83
CA LEU A 34 -6.88 -2.90 9.02
C LEU A 34 -6.39 -2.80 10.47
N ARG A 35 -7.31 -2.95 11.44
CA ARG A 35 -6.96 -2.98 12.87
C ARG A 35 -6.22 -4.26 13.25
N ALA A 36 -6.47 -5.36 12.56
CA ALA A 36 -5.82 -6.64 12.81
C ALA A 36 -4.37 -6.72 12.30
N LEU A 37 -3.95 -5.84 11.39
CA LEU A 37 -2.57 -5.79 10.91
C LEU A 37 -1.59 -5.55 12.06
N GLN A 38 -0.64 -6.45 12.23
CA GLN A 38 0.53 -6.27 13.09
C GLN A 38 1.60 -5.43 12.39
N GLU A 39 2.65 -5.04 13.12
CA GLU A 39 3.78 -4.30 12.56
C GLU A 39 4.47 -5.11 11.48
N TYR A 40 4.58 -4.51 10.28
CA TYR A 40 5.00 -5.20 9.07
C TYR A 40 6.44 -5.72 9.15
N GLU A 41 7.34 -4.97 9.78
CA GLU A 41 8.74 -5.38 9.97
C GLU A 41 8.88 -6.56 10.93
N GLU A 42 7.85 -6.85 11.74
CA GLU A 42 7.88 -7.92 12.73
C GLU A 42 7.13 -9.17 12.23
N ALA A 43 5.95 -8.98 11.62
CA ALA A 43 5.05 -10.06 11.25
C ALA A 43 4.94 -10.30 9.73
N GLY A 44 5.37 -9.34 8.89
CA GLY A 44 5.15 -9.38 7.44
C GLY A 44 3.70 -9.13 7.02
N ASP A 45 2.86 -8.66 7.94
CA ASP A 45 1.43 -8.45 7.74
C ASP A 45 1.13 -7.37 6.69
N ALA A 46 0.37 -7.74 5.66
CA ALA A 46 -0.02 -6.82 4.60
C ALA A 46 -1.38 -7.18 3.99
N ILE A 47 -2.11 -6.16 3.55
CA ILE A 47 -3.27 -6.31 2.66
C ILE A 47 -2.82 -5.92 1.26
N VAL A 48 -2.59 -6.90 0.40
CA VAL A 48 -2.30 -6.66 -1.02
C VAL A 48 -3.57 -6.17 -1.72
N LEU A 49 -3.46 -5.06 -2.43
CA LEU A 49 -4.53 -4.52 -3.25
C LEU A 49 -4.56 -5.27 -4.59
N PRO A 50 -5.73 -5.76 -5.05
CA PRO A 50 -5.82 -6.52 -6.30
C PRO A 50 -5.55 -5.70 -7.57
N GLU A 51 -5.63 -4.37 -7.50
CA GLU A 51 -5.28 -3.48 -8.61
C GLU A 51 -4.19 -2.47 -8.19
N PRO A 52 -3.10 -2.28 -8.95
CA PRO A 52 -2.74 -2.97 -10.19
C PRO A 52 -2.54 -4.48 -9.97
N ASP A 53 -2.59 -5.26 -11.05
CA ASP A 53 -2.38 -6.70 -10.95
C ASP A 53 -0.98 -6.97 -10.36
N PRO A 54 -0.88 -7.63 -9.19
CA PRO A 54 0.40 -7.88 -8.55
C PRO A 54 1.34 -8.77 -9.38
N TYR A 55 0.83 -9.49 -10.39
CA TYR A 55 1.63 -10.30 -11.30
C TYR A 55 2.29 -9.50 -12.43
N GLU A 56 1.97 -8.22 -12.60
CA GLU A 56 2.55 -7.33 -13.61
C GLU A 56 3.76 -6.52 -13.09
N GLY A 57 4.39 -6.97 -12.00
CA GLY A 57 5.65 -6.40 -11.49
C GLY A 57 5.49 -5.21 -10.54
N LEU A 58 4.26 -4.73 -10.30
CA LEU A 58 3.96 -3.72 -9.27
C LEU A 58 2.95 -4.27 -8.27
N VAL A 59 3.40 -4.48 -7.04
CA VAL A 59 2.53 -4.89 -5.93
C VAL A 59 2.27 -3.68 -5.05
N VAL A 60 1.00 -3.30 -4.92
CA VAL A 60 0.59 -2.26 -3.96
C VAL A 60 -0.10 -2.91 -2.78
N LYS A 61 0.31 -2.56 -1.56
CA LYS A 61 -0.22 -3.15 -0.33
C LYS A 61 -0.39 -2.12 0.77
N VAL A 62 -1.33 -2.38 1.68
CA VAL A 62 -1.50 -1.64 2.92
C VAL A 62 -0.82 -2.40 4.04
N VAL A 63 0.00 -1.70 4.81
CA VAL A 63 0.79 -2.27 5.92
C VAL A 63 0.64 -1.40 7.17
N ARG A 64 0.97 -1.95 8.34
CA ARG A 64 1.18 -1.17 9.55
C ARG A 64 2.68 -1.01 9.79
N HIS A 65 3.13 0.23 9.96
CA HIS A 65 4.52 0.53 10.31
C HIS A 65 4.58 1.68 11.31
N ARG A 66 5.21 1.44 12.46
CA ARG A 66 5.31 2.38 13.59
C ARG A 66 3.95 2.92 14.01
N GLY A 67 2.97 2.04 14.14
CA GLY A 67 1.60 2.37 14.54
C GLY A 67 0.74 3.06 13.46
N ARG A 68 1.28 3.29 12.25
CA ARG A 68 0.58 3.99 11.16
C ARG A 68 0.22 3.03 10.04
N LEU A 69 -0.93 3.25 9.40
CA LEU A 69 -1.32 2.51 8.20
C LEU A 69 -0.70 3.20 6.97
N LEU A 70 0.16 2.50 6.26
CA LEU A 70 0.87 3.00 5.09
C LEU A 70 0.49 2.21 3.84
N VAL A 71 0.61 2.86 2.69
CA VAL A 71 0.59 2.20 1.38
C VAL A 71 2.04 1.99 0.97
N ALA A 72 2.43 0.73 0.76
CA ALA A 72 3.72 0.36 0.19
C ALA A 72 3.54 -0.02 -1.28
N ALA A 73 4.47 0.43 -2.12
CA ALA A 73 4.62 -0.01 -3.51
C ALA A 73 5.91 -0.82 -3.61
N ALA A 74 5.80 -2.07 -4.06
CA ALA A 74 6.91 -2.98 -4.26
C ALA A 74 7.05 -3.30 -5.74
N LEU A 75 8.24 -3.04 -6.29
CA LEU A 75 8.61 -3.33 -7.68
C LEU A 75 9.33 -4.67 -7.75
N TRP A 76 8.85 -5.53 -8.64
CA TRP A 76 9.39 -6.86 -8.87
C TRP A 76 9.84 -7.01 -10.31
N GLU A 77 11.08 -7.46 -10.50
CA GLU A 77 11.66 -7.75 -11.80
C GLU A 77 12.37 -9.10 -11.76
N HIS A 78 12.24 -9.89 -12.84
CA HIS A 78 12.92 -11.19 -12.98
C HIS A 78 12.76 -12.15 -11.78
N GLY A 79 11.62 -12.08 -11.07
CA GLY A 79 11.33 -12.93 -9.91
C GLY A 79 11.95 -12.47 -8.59
N GLY A 80 12.57 -11.29 -8.55
CA GLY A 80 13.12 -10.68 -7.35
C GLY A 80 12.47 -9.34 -7.01
N LEU A 81 12.43 -9.02 -5.71
CA LEU A 81 12.10 -7.67 -5.25
C LEU A 81 13.25 -6.73 -5.60
N VAL A 82 12.94 -5.67 -6.34
CA VAL A 82 13.89 -4.62 -6.72
C VAL A 82 13.88 -3.51 -5.68
N GLU A 83 12.69 -3.01 -5.36
CA GLU A 83 12.51 -1.85 -4.48
C GLU A 83 11.16 -1.92 -3.78
N GLU A 84 11.10 -1.46 -2.54
CA GLU A 84 9.85 -1.24 -1.82
C GLU A 84 9.90 0.13 -1.14
N CYS A 85 8.86 0.93 -1.38
CA CYS A 85 8.74 2.28 -0.82
C CYS A 85 7.36 2.52 -0.23
N TYR A 86 7.31 3.24 0.89
CA TYR A 86 6.06 3.79 1.39
C TYR A 86 5.70 5.02 0.57
N VAL A 87 4.54 4.97 -0.09
CA VAL A 87 4.12 5.99 -1.07
C VAL A 87 2.99 6.88 -0.57
N ALA A 88 2.28 6.44 0.47
CA ALA A 88 1.19 7.18 1.09
C ALA A 88 0.90 6.69 2.51
N GLU A 89 0.09 7.46 3.22
CA GLU A 89 -0.50 7.07 4.50
C GLU A 89 -2.03 7.00 4.38
N LEU A 90 -2.63 6.04 5.07
CA LEU A 90 -4.07 6.00 5.27
C LEU A 90 -4.42 6.76 6.54
N VAL A 91 -5.27 7.79 6.40
CA VAL A 91 -5.72 8.60 7.53
C VAL A 91 -7.24 8.57 7.62
N GLU A 92 -7.74 8.62 8.85
CA GLU A 92 -9.17 8.82 9.10
C GLU A 92 -9.53 10.30 8.87
N GLU A 93 -10.63 10.53 8.16
CA GLU A 93 -11.45 11.74 8.23
C GLU A 93 -12.40 11.70 9.41
#